data_AF-A0AAJ0QTH5-F1
#
_entry.id   AF-A0AAJ0QTH5-F1
#
_cell.length_a   1.000
_cell.length_b   1.000
_cell.length_c   1.000
_cell.angle_alpha   90.00
_cell.angle_beta   90.00
_cell.angle_gamma   90.00
#
_symmetry.space_group_name_H-M   'P 1'
#
loop_
_entity.id
_entity.type
_entity.pdbx_description
1 polymer ?
#
loop_
_entity_poly.entity_id
_entity_poly.type
_entity_poly.pdbx_seq_one_letter_code
_entity_poly.pdbx_strand_id
1 'polypeptide(L)'
;MELALSHIKALWDRTANKPLDINRDQPAQSTHDTRRLVKCWASGTEVYFDPIEHAYTDAQGNKYLGGSTFAHRYTTEFPSEIISGKMAEKYGVSQEEILAMWELNSEASTTVGSALHAALQLREQYANLSRAIKGGSLEACTTGNPILRPIVEAFFEGREHEVAVPEAFVADPKRHHCGFIDRLLIEDDGVWVEDYKTSKDVQKSETILEPFKDLVPNTQLGTYWLQLSFYSRILNVHGKNVKGLRVHHWTGKAWETHEHPVIDLDAAFKEN
;
A
#
# COMPACT_ATOMS: atom_id res chain seq x y z
N MET A 1 13.07 44.98 -13.72
CA MET A 1 13.40 43.58 -14.08
C MET A 1 12.14 42.74 -14.19
N GLU A 2 11.24 42.84 -13.22
CA GLU A 2 9.95 42.12 -13.15
C GLU A 2 9.01 42.38 -14.35
N LEU A 3 8.94 43.62 -14.86
CA LEU A 3 8.10 44.00 -15.99
C LEU A 3 8.56 43.45 -17.36
N ALA A 4 9.85 43.13 -17.48
CA ALA A 4 10.42 42.56 -18.70
C ALA A 4 10.25 41.04 -18.70
N LEU A 5 10.46 40.40 -17.55
CA LEU A 5 10.24 38.96 -17.37
C LEU A 5 8.77 38.58 -17.61
N SER A 6 7.82 39.39 -17.11
CA SER A 6 6.39 39.16 -17.30
C SER A 6 5.98 39.24 -18.77
N HIS A 7 6.53 40.20 -19.53
CA HIS A 7 6.28 40.31 -20.97
C HIS A 7 6.88 39.13 -21.76
N ILE A 8 8.09 38.68 -21.41
CA ILE A 8 8.73 37.54 -22.06
C ILE A 8 7.93 36.26 -21.80
N LYS A 9 7.48 36.03 -20.56
CA LYS A 9 6.62 34.89 -20.22
C LYS A 9 5.30 34.92 -20.98
N ALA A 10 4.62 36.07 -21.03
CA ALA A 10 3.37 36.20 -21.76
C ALA A 10 3.52 35.92 -23.27
N LEU A 11 4.64 36.34 -23.87
CA LEU A 11 4.96 36.07 -25.27
C LEU A 11 5.23 34.57 -25.52
N TRP A 12 5.97 33.93 -24.62
CA TRP A 12 6.31 32.50 -24.71
C TRP A 12 5.09 31.60 -24.52
N ASP A 13 4.28 31.85 -23.50
CA ASP A 13 3.07 31.08 -23.20
C ASP A 13 2.06 31.10 -24.35
N ARG A 14 2.12 32.15 -25.19
CA ARG A 14 1.25 32.29 -26.36
C ARG A 14 1.74 31.52 -27.59
N THR A 15 3.03 31.21 -27.68
CA THR A 15 3.64 30.67 -28.91
C THR A 15 4.23 29.28 -28.74
N ALA A 16 4.54 28.85 -27.52
CA ALA A 16 5.12 27.55 -27.24
C ALA A 16 4.05 26.54 -26.81
N ASN A 17 4.26 25.26 -27.15
CA ASN A 17 3.39 24.15 -26.73
C ASN A 17 3.45 23.88 -25.21
N LYS A 18 4.41 24.48 -24.48
CA LYS A 18 4.55 24.38 -23.03
C LYS A 18 4.81 25.77 -22.43
N PRO A 19 4.11 26.16 -21.35
CA PRO A 19 4.31 27.45 -20.69
C PRO A 19 5.74 27.60 -20.15
N LEU A 20 6.23 28.83 -20.10
CA LEU A 20 7.52 29.17 -19.49
C LEU A 20 7.38 29.16 -17.96
N ASP A 21 8.09 28.24 -17.31
CA ASP A 21 8.25 28.26 -15.86
C ASP A 21 9.43 29.15 -15.48
N ILE A 22 9.11 30.33 -14.94
CA ILE A 22 10.09 31.33 -14.50
C ILE A 22 10.55 31.12 -13.04
N ASN A 23 9.97 30.15 -12.33
CA ASN A 23 10.25 29.88 -10.91
C ASN A 23 10.97 28.54 -10.70
N ARG A 24 11.56 27.97 -11.76
CA ARG A 24 12.20 26.64 -11.77
C ARG A 24 13.27 26.43 -10.68
N ASP A 25 13.90 27.52 -10.23
CA ASP A 25 14.96 27.51 -9.20
C ASP A 25 14.53 28.09 -7.85
N GLN A 26 13.24 28.46 -7.69
CA GLN A 26 12.71 28.78 -6.37
C GLN A 26 12.31 27.49 -5.67
N PRO A 27 12.72 27.26 -4.40
CA PRO A 27 12.17 26.14 -3.65
C PRO A 27 10.65 26.28 -3.67
N ALA A 28 9.95 25.22 -4.06
CA ALA A 28 8.49 25.17 -4.02
C ALA A 28 8.04 25.73 -2.67
N GLN A 29 7.27 26.83 -2.69
CA GLN A 29 6.66 27.35 -1.48
C GLN A 29 5.93 26.19 -0.80
N SER A 30 6.28 25.94 0.46
CA SER A 30 5.86 24.78 1.23
C SER A 30 4.38 24.52 1.01
N THR A 31 4.13 23.38 0.41
CA THR A 31 2.86 22.71 0.22
C THR A 31 2.06 22.73 1.53
N HIS A 32 0.73 22.81 1.42
CA HIS A 32 -0.15 22.55 2.54
C HIS A 32 0.34 21.32 3.30
N ASP A 33 0.49 21.40 4.62
CA ASP A 33 0.84 20.25 5.45
C ASP A 33 -0.26 19.19 5.27
N THR A 34 0.02 18.19 4.41
CA THR A 34 -0.90 17.10 4.06
C THR A 34 -0.87 15.97 5.09
N ARG A 35 -0.02 16.09 6.11
CA ARG A 35 0.12 15.06 7.14
C ARG A 35 -1.14 14.98 7.97
N ARG A 36 -1.60 13.74 8.18
CA ARG A 36 -2.70 13.44 9.11
C ARG A 36 -2.18 12.66 10.30
N LEU A 37 -2.72 12.96 11.48
CA LEU A 37 -2.44 12.21 12.69
C LEU A 37 -3.19 10.87 12.64
N VAL A 38 -2.46 9.78 12.82
CA VAL A 38 -3.01 8.41 12.86
C VAL A 38 -2.67 7.78 14.21
N LYS A 39 -3.58 6.97 14.75
CA LYS A 39 -3.42 6.36 16.07
C LYS A 39 -3.26 4.87 15.96
N CYS A 40 -2.23 4.34 16.60
CA CYS A 40 -1.98 2.91 16.64
C CYS A 40 -3.15 2.21 17.32
N TRP A 41 -3.77 1.26 16.62
CA TRP A 41 -4.87 0.46 17.14
C TRP A 41 -4.49 -0.27 18.44
N ALA A 42 -3.27 -0.80 18.52
CA ALA A 42 -2.84 -1.63 19.65
C ALA A 42 -2.44 -0.83 20.90
N SER A 43 -1.89 0.39 20.74
CA SER A 43 -1.28 1.15 21.85
C SER A 43 -1.76 2.59 22.00
N GLY A 44 -2.49 3.12 21.02
CA GLY A 44 -2.86 4.54 20.96
C GLY A 44 -1.73 5.48 20.53
N THR A 45 -0.52 4.97 20.28
CA THR A 45 0.63 5.76 19.79
C THR A 45 0.25 6.58 18.57
N GLU A 46 0.54 7.88 18.60
CA GLU A 46 0.20 8.79 17.51
C GLU A 46 1.41 9.00 16.58
N VAL A 47 1.17 8.94 15.27
CA VAL A 47 2.18 9.15 14.22
C VAL A 47 1.57 10.05 13.15
N TYR A 48 2.37 10.92 12.54
CA TYR A 48 1.98 11.70 11.37
C TYR A 48 2.23 10.88 10.10
N PHE A 49 1.19 10.69 9.30
CA PHE A 49 1.26 10.04 8.00
C PHE A 49 1.06 11.07 6.89
N ASP A 50 2.01 11.16 5.98
CA ASP A 50 1.89 11.91 4.72
C ASP A 50 1.41 10.98 3.60
N PRO A 51 0.17 11.14 3.10
CA PRO A 51 -0.36 10.29 2.04
C PRO A 51 0.27 10.55 0.67
N ILE A 52 0.92 11.70 0.45
CA ILE A 52 1.57 12.03 -0.83
C ILE A 52 2.95 11.39 -0.88
N GLU A 53 3.77 11.67 0.14
CA GLU A 53 5.13 11.12 0.24
C GLU A 53 5.16 9.66 0.71
N HIS A 54 4.01 9.12 1.13
CA HIS A 54 3.89 7.82 1.79
C HIS A 54 4.90 7.67 2.94
N ALA A 55 4.98 8.70 3.78
CA ALA A 55 6.00 8.82 4.81
C ALA A 55 5.38 8.94 6.21
N TYR A 56 6.09 8.42 7.21
CA TYR A 56 5.64 8.38 8.59
C TYR A 56 6.66 9.10 9.49
N THR A 57 6.18 10.01 10.33
CA THR A 57 7.03 10.77 11.27
C THR A 57 6.37 10.94 12.63
N ASP A 58 7.14 11.01 13.71
CA ASP A 58 6.63 11.49 15.00
C ASP A 58 6.60 13.03 15.07
N ALA A 59 6.14 13.56 16.21
CA ALA A 59 6.10 14.99 16.47
C ALA A 59 7.49 15.66 16.50
N GLN A 60 8.58 14.89 16.64
CA GLN A 60 9.96 15.36 16.61
C GLN A 60 10.56 15.29 15.19
N GLY A 61 9.84 14.72 14.23
CA GLY A 61 10.29 14.52 12.85
C GLY A 61 11.11 13.25 12.63
N ASN A 62 11.19 12.34 13.60
CA ASN A 62 11.88 11.06 13.39
C ASN A 62 11.05 10.18 12.45
N LYS A 63 11.72 9.60 11.45
CA LYS A 63 11.08 8.76 10.43
C LYS A 63 10.80 7.36 10.96
N TYR A 64 9.65 6.81 10.57
CA TYR A 64 9.30 5.42 10.85
C TYR A 64 9.47 4.55 9.59
N LEU A 65 9.83 3.29 9.82
CA LEU A 65 9.93 2.25 8.79
C LEU A 65 8.56 1.60 8.56
N GLY A 66 8.08 1.66 7.33
CA GLY A 66 6.88 0.97 6.85
C GLY A 66 7.11 -0.51 6.53
N GLY A 67 6.07 -1.34 6.63
CA GLY A 67 6.15 -2.78 6.33
C GLY A 67 6.50 -3.11 4.88
N SER A 68 5.92 -2.39 3.90
CA SER A 68 6.26 -2.56 2.48
C SER A 68 7.72 -2.18 2.20
N THR A 69 8.16 -1.03 2.73
CA THR A 69 9.56 -0.58 2.64
C THR A 69 10.51 -1.59 3.27
N PHE A 70 10.14 -2.19 4.42
CA PHE A 70 10.92 -3.25 5.04
C PHE A 70 11.05 -4.47 4.12
N ALA A 71 9.93 -4.98 3.60
CA ALA A 71 9.93 -6.18 2.74
C ALA A 71 10.77 -5.98 1.47
N HIS A 72 10.65 -4.82 0.81
CA HIS A 72 11.40 -4.51 -0.41
C HIS A 72 12.91 -4.40 -0.22
N ARG A 73 13.42 -4.21 1.01
CA ARG A 73 14.88 -4.28 1.27
C ARG A 73 15.47 -5.66 1.01
N TYR A 74 14.61 -6.69 1.01
CA TYR A 74 14.99 -8.08 0.83
C TYR A 74 14.51 -8.65 -0.51
N THR A 75 14.18 -7.79 -1.47
CA THR A 75 13.89 -8.20 -2.84
C THR A 75 14.82 -7.52 -3.83
N THR A 76 14.99 -8.12 -5.01
CA THR A 76 15.74 -7.48 -6.10
C THR A 76 14.84 -6.55 -6.89
N GLU A 77 15.28 -5.32 -7.12
CA GLU A 77 14.59 -4.42 -8.04
C GLU A 77 14.54 -4.99 -9.46
N PHE A 78 13.41 -4.76 -10.13
CA PHE A 78 13.27 -5.10 -11.53
C PHE A 78 14.19 -4.20 -12.37
N PRO A 79 15.15 -4.74 -13.14
CA PRO A 79 16.09 -3.93 -13.91
C PRO A 79 15.41 -3.39 -15.18
N SER A 80 14.50 -2.44 -14.98
CA SER A 80 13.57 -1.91 -15.99
C SER A 80 14.30 -1.45 -17.24
N GLU A 81 15.35 -0.63 -17.09
CA GLU A 81 16.13 -0.08 -18.20
C GLU A 81 16.84 -1.14 -19.04
N ILE A 82 17.41 -2.16 -18.39
CA ILE A 82 18.10 -3.24 -19.09
C ILE A 82 17.11 -4.08 -19.88
N ILE A 83 15.94 -4.36 -19.30
CA ILE A 83 14.93 -5.22 -19.93
C ILE A 83 14.19 -4.46 -21.03
N SER A 84 13.86 -3.18 -20.81
CA SER A 84 13.21 -2.34 -21.82
C SER A 84 14.11 -2.12 -23.03
N GLY A 85 15.42 -1.90 -22.84
CA GLY A 85 16.39 -1.83 -23.94
C GLY A 85 16.44 -3.11 -24.78
N LYS A 86 16.52 -4.29 -24.13
CA LYS A 86 16.47 -5.59 -24.84
C LYS A 86 15.17 -5.81 -25.60
N MET A 87 14.04 -5.34 -25.06
CA MET A 87 12.74 -5.43 -25.74
C MET A 87 12.66 -4.47 -26.93
N ALA A 88 13.18 -3.25 -26.80
CA ALA A 88 13.25 -2.26 -27.87
C ALA A 88 13.99 -2.83 -29.08
N GLU A 89 15.18 -3.39 -28.86
CA GLU A 89 15.99 -4.04 -29.90
C GLU A 89 15.26 -5.23 -30.54
N LYS A 90 14.65 -6.10 -29.72
CA LYS A 90 13.98 -7.32 -30.19
C LYS A 90 12.76 -7.01 -31.06
N TYR A 91 11.99 -5.98 -30.71
CA TYR A 91 10.71 -5.66 -31.36
C TYR A 91 10.77 -4.47 -32.32
N GLY A 92 11.93 -3.81 -32.44
CA GLY A 92 12.12 -2.68 -33.35
C GLY A 92 11.31 -1.44 -32.96
N VAL A 93 11.08 -1.24 -31.67
CA VAL A 93 10.33 -0.11 -31.09
C VAL A 93 11.22 0.71 -30.17
N SER A 94 10.80 1.91 -29.75
CA SER A 94 11.61 2.70 -28.82
C SER A 94 11.54 2.18 -27.38
N GLN A 95 12.64 2.31 -26.64
CA GLN A 95 12.69 2.01 -25.21
C GLN A 95 11.77 2.95 -24.42
N GLU A 96 11.70 4.23 -24.81
CA GLU A 96 10.83 5.23 -24.20
C GLU A 96 9.34 4.82 -24.29
N GLU A 97 8.88 4.33 -25.43
CA GLU A 97 7.50 3.84 -25.59
C GLU A 97 7.23 2.61 -24.71
N ILE A 98 8.19 1.70 -24.56
CA ILE A 98 8.06 0.54 -23.67
C ILE A 98 7.92 0.99 -22.21
N LEU A 99 8.77 1.91 -21.76
CA LEU A 99 8.73 2.45 -20.41
C LEU A 99 7.40 3.19 -20.16
N ALA A 100 6.96 4.03 -21.10
CA ALA A 100 5.68 4.73 -21.01
C ALA A 100 4.49 3.77 -20.95
N MET A 101 4.51 2.68 -21.73
CA MET A 101 3.49 1.64 -21.69
C MET A 101 3.46 0.93 -20.33
N TRP A 102 4.63 0.59 -19.78
CA TRP A 102 4.73 -0.04 -18.46
C TRP A 102 4.25 0.88 -17.34
N GLU A 103 4.60 2.16 -17.41
CA GLU A 103 4.17 3.18 -16.45
C GLU A 103 2.65 3.31 -16.42
N LEU A 104 2.02 3.51 -17.59
CA LEU A 104 0.57 3.62 -17.68
C LEU A 104 -0.14 2.34 -17.21
N ASN A 105 0.42 1.16 -17.50
CA ASN A 105 -0.12 -0.10 -17.00
C ASN A 105 0.03 -0.23 -15.48
N SER A 106 1.14 0.25 -14.91
CA SER A 106 1.38 0.33 -13.47
C SER A 106 0.34 1.23 -12.80
N GLU A 107 0.17 2.46 -13.29
CA GLU A 107 -0.79 3.44 -12.79
C GLU A 107 -2.23 2.90 -12.81
N ALA A 108 -2.64 2.30 -13.93
CA ALA A 108 -3.97 1.70 -14.06
C ALA A 108 -4.17 0.57 -13.04
N SER A 109 -3.17 -0.28 -12.84
CA SER A 109 -3.24 -1.43 -11.92
C SER A 109 -3.26 -0.98 -10.45
N THR A 110 -2.40 -0.03 -10.07
CA THR A 110 -2.34 0.48 -8.70
C THR A 110 -3.60 1.25 -8.34
N THR A 111 -4.15 2.04 -9.27
CA THR A 111 -5.41 2.77 -9.07
C THR A 111 -6.58 1.82 -8.79
N VAL A 112 -6.70 0.71 -9.54
CA VAL A 112 -7.74 -0.30 -9.30
C VAL A 112 -7.56 -0.96 -7.93
N GLY A 113 -6.31 -1.29 -7.56
CA GLY A 113 -5.99 -1.82 -6.23
C GLY A 113 -6.45 -0.89 -5.11
N SER A 114 -6.01 0.38 -5.14
CA SER A 114 -6.38 1.39 -4.15
C SER A 114 -7.89 1.62 -4.05
N ALA A 115 -8.59 1.62 -5.20
CA ALA A 115 -10.04 1.76 -5.21
C ALA A 115 -10.76 0.54 -4.60
N LEU A 116 -10.23 -0.67 -4.79
CA LEU A 116 -10.79 -1.87 -4.17
C LEU A 116 -10.59 -1.86 -2.65
N HIS A 117 -9.40 -1.50 -2.17
CA HIS A 117 -9.11 -1.33 -0.73
C HIS A 117 -10.09 -0.37 -0.07
N ALA A 118 -10.27 0.82 -0.66
CA ALA A 118 -11.23 1.80 -0.17
C ALA A 118 -12.68 1.26 -0.15
N ALA A 119 -13.07 0.44 -1.13
CA ALA A 119 -14.40 -0.15 -1.19
C ALA A 119 -14.60 -1.28 -0.17
N LEU A 120 -13.58 -2.10 0.09
CA LEU A 120 -13.58 -3.11 1.15
C LEU A 120 -13.66 -2.45 2.53
N GLN A 121 -12.83 -1.43 2.77
CA GLN A 121 -12.86 -0.64 4.00
C GLN A 121 -14.23 0.01 4.22
N LEU A 122 -14.79 0.66 3.19
CA LEU A 122 -16.13 1.28 3.26
C LEU A 122 -17.17 0.27 3.76
N ARG A 123 -17.18 -0.93 3.18
CA ARG A 123 -18.14 -1.99 3.45
C ARG A 123 -18.01 -2.56 4.86
N GLU A 124 -16.79 -2.74 5.36
CA GLU A 124 -16.56 -3.30 6.71
C GLU A 124 -16.73 -2.24 7.80
N GLN A 125 -16.05 -1.10 7.67
CA GLN A 125 -15.98 -0.07 8.70
C GLN A 125 -17.34 0.56 9.01
N TYR A 126 -18.18 0.75 7.99
CA TYR A 126 -19.44 1.46 8.12
C TYR A 126 -20.67 0.53 8.12
N ALA A 127 -20.49 -0.79 8.23
CA ALA A 127 -21.60 -1.74 8.22
C ALA A 127 -22.66 -1.44 9.30
N ASN A 128 -22.23 -1.20 10.54
CA ASN A 128 -23.13 -0.89 11.65
C ASN A 128 -23.82 0.47 11.50
N LEU A 129 -23.08 1.48 11.02
CA LEU A 129 -23.64 2.80 10.74
C LEU A 129 -24.70 2.72 9.62
N SER A 130 -24.39 2.00 8.54
CA SER A 130 -25.30 1.76 7.43
C SER A 130 -26.59 1.12 7.91
N ARG A 131 -26.52 0.04 8.71
CA ARG A 131 -27.69 -0.60 9.30
C ARG A 131 -28.51 0.35 10.18
N ALA A 132 -27.85 1.19 10.98
CA ALA A 132 -28.53 2.15 11.84
C ALA A 132 -29.30 3.22 11.03
N ILE A 133 -28.73 3.74 9.94
CA ILE A 133 -29.33 4.84 9.15
C ILE A 133 -30.19 4.37 7.96
N LYS A 134 -30.07 3.11 7.54
CA LYS A 134 -30.81 2.50 6.41
C LYS A 134 -31.72 1.35 6.85
N GLY A 135 -32.22 1.36 8.09
CA GLY A 135 -33.23 0.41 8.55
C GLY A 135 -32.80 -1.06 8.48
N GLY A 136 -31.55 -1.35 8.84
CA GLY A 136 -30.96 -2.70 8.82
C GLY A 136 -30.24 -3.06 7.51
N SER A 137 -30.27 -2.21 6.49
CA SER A 137 -29.60 -2.43 5.20
C SER A 137 -28.10 -2.05 5.23
N LEU A 138 -27.33 -2.62 4.31
CA LEU A 138 -25.92 -2.28 4.04
C LEU A 138 -25.76 -1.25 2.90
N GLU A 139 -26.84 -0.78 2.29
CA GLU A 139 -26.83 0.10 1.12
C GLU A 139 -25.86 1.30 1.21
N ALA A 140 -25.80 2.00 2.36
CA ALA A 140 -24.96 3.20 2.51
C ALA A 140 -23.44 2.90 2.59
N CYS A 141 -23.05 1.65 2.82
CA CYS A 141 -21.66 1.21 2.86
C CYS A 141 -21.31 0.26 1.70
N THR A 142 -22.23 0.03 0.76
CA THR A 142 -21.95 -0.73 -0.46
C THR A 142 -21.51 0.23 -1.57
N THR A 143 -20.37 -0.03 -2.20
CA THR A 143 -19.85 0.84 -3.27
C THR A 143 -20.81 0.99 -4.44
N GLY A 144 -20.93 2.22 -4.94
CA GLY A 144 -21.69 2.57 -6.14
C GLY A 144 -21.10 2.00 -7.43
N ASN A 145 -19.81 1.67 -7.43
CA ASN A 145 -19.07 1.26 -8.62
C ASN A 145 -19.48 -0.17 -9.06
N PRO A 146 -19.98 -0.35 -10.30
CA PRO A 146 -20.50 -1.64 -10.77
C PRO A 146 -19.44 -2.71 -10.97
N ILE A 147 -18.16 -2.33 -11.10
CA ILE A 147 -17.03 -3.27 -11.22
C ILE A 147 -16.60 -3.73 -9.83
N LEU A 148 -16.44 -2.79 -8.88
CA LEU A 148 -15.94 -3.11 -7.54
C LEU A 148 -16.98 -3.81 -6.67
N ARG A 149 -18.27 -3.46 -6.81
CA ARG A 149 -19.35 -4.01 -5.99
C ARG A 149 -19.38 -5.54 -5.95
N PRO A 150 -19.45 -6.27 -7.07
CA PRO A 150 -19.49 -7.73 -7.02
C PRO A 150 -18.23 -8.34 -6.40
N ILE A 151 -17.06 -7.70 -6.58
CA ILE A 151 -15.78 -8.15 -5.99
C ILE A 151 -15.83 -8.02 -4.46
N VAL A 152 -16.29 -6.86 -3.96
CA VAL A 152 -16.43 -6.59 -2.53
C VAL A 152 -17.45 -7.51 -1.88
N GLU A 153 -18.65 -7.65 -2.46
CA GLU A 153 -19.70 -8.50 -1.89
C GLU A 153 -19.28 -9.99 -1.90
N ALA A 154 -18.54 -10.44 -2.93
CA ALA A 154 -17.96 -11.79 -2.95
C ALA A 154 -16.91 -12.03 -1.85
N PHE A 155 -16.22 -10.99 -1.35
CA PHE A 155 -15.32 -11.16 -0.22
C PHE A 155 -16.11 -11.42 1.08
N PHE A 156 -17.18 -10.66 1.30
CA PHE A 156 -17.95 -10.69 2.54
C PHE A 156 -19.01 -11.78 2.61
N GLU A 157 -19.32 -12.45 1.50
CA GLU A 157 -20.27 -13.57 1.46
C GLU A 157 -19.83 -14.67 2.45
N GLY A 158 -20.65 -14.90 3.48
CA GLY A 158 -20.38 -15.88 4.54
C GLY A 158 -19.46 -15.37 5.66
N ARG A 159 -18.99 -14.12 5.59
CA ARG A 159 -18.11 -13.47 6.59
C ARG A 159 -18.81 -12.41 7.42
N GLU A 160 -20.14 -12.33 7.39
CA GLU A 160 -20.91 -11.25 8.01
C GLU A 160 -20.82 -11.23 9.54
N HIS A 161 -20.36 -12.33 10.13
CA HIS A 161 -20.16 -12.52 11.56
C HIS A 161 -18.72 -12.22 12.02
N GLU A 162 -17.78 -12.09 11.07
CA GLU A 162 -16.39 -11.78 11.38
C GLU A 162 -16.27 -10.37 11.98
N VAL A 163 -15.40 -10.21 12.98
CA VAL A 163 -15.11 -8.93 13.61
C VAL A 163 -13.70 -8.53 13.20
N ALA A 164 -13.56 -7.45 12.43
CA ALA A 164 -12.25 -6.99 12.00
C ALA A 164 -12.12 -5.47 12.06
N VAL A 165 -10.87 -5.01 12.08
CA VAL A 165 -10.50 -3.60 11.97
C VAL A 165 -9.87 -3.41 10.59
N PRO A 166 -10.57 -2.78 9.63
CA PRO A 166 -9.99 -2.46 8.34
C PRO A 166 -9.03 -1.27 8.46
N GLU A 167 -7.98 -1.25 7.64
CA GLU A 167 -6.95 -0.20 7.63
C GLU A 167 -6.39 0.08 9.04
N ALA A 168 -6.09 -1.00 9.77
CA ALA A 168 -5.60 -0.91 11.14
C ALA A 168 -4.17 -0.34 11.15
N PHE A 169 -4.03 0.91 11.60
CA PHE A 169 -2.70 1.49 11.80
C PHE A 169 -2.02 0.87 13.03
N VAL A 170 -0.78 0.43 12.88
CA VAL A 170 0.06 -0.10 13.97
C VAL A 170 1.40 0.63 14.01
N ALA A 171 1.93 0.84 15.22
CA ALA A 171 3.23 1.49 15.41
C ALA A 171 3.94 0.95 16.66
N ASP A 172 5.26 0.77 16.56
CA ASP A 172 6.18 0.56 17.67
C ASP A 172 7.11 1.79 17.76
N PRO A 173 6.84 2.72 18.70
CA PRO A 173 7.62 3.94 18.82
C PRO A 173 9.06 3.69 19.29
N LYS A 174 9.35 2.55 19.95
CA LYS A 174 10.73 2.25 20.39
C LYS A 174 11.64 1.90 19.22
N ARG A 175 11.09 1.19 18.23
CA ARG A 175 11.82 0.76 17.02
C ARG A 175 11.61 1.70 15.83
N HIS A 176 10.73 2.68 15.96
CA HIS A 176 10.24 3.51 14.85
C HIS A 176 9.72 2.65 13.68
N HIS A 177 8.90 1.64 13.99
CA HIS A 177 8.25 0.80 12.98
C HIS A 177 6.77 1.12 12.92
N CYS A 178 6.16 1.16 11.74
CA CYS A 178 4.70 1.34 11.62
C CYS A 178 4.14 0.84 10.29
N GLY A 179 2.82 0.98 10.13
CA GLY A 179 2.14 0.85 8.85
C GLY A 179 0.67 0.56 9.02
N PHE A 180 -0.02 0.47 7.89
CA PHE A 180 -1.41 0.04 7.81
C PHE A 180 -1.48 -1.45 7.47
N ILE A 181 -2.32 -2.16 8.21
CA ILE A 181 -2.76 -3.52 7.90
C ILE A 181 -4.12 -3.39 7.22
N ASP A 182 -4.30 -3.94 6.01
CA ASP A 182 -5.54 -3.78 5.25
C ASP A 182 -6.75 -4.31 6.05
N ARG A 183 -6.56 -5.45 6.72
CA ARG A 183 -7.55 -6.02 7.63
C ARG A 183 -6.92 -6.76 8.81
N LEU A 184 -7.34 -6.41 10.01
CA LEU A 184 -6.98 -7.13 11.24
C LEU A 184 -8.21 -7.86 11.77
N LEU A 185 -8.33 -9.15 11.45
CA LEU A 185 -9.42 -10.00 11.93
C LEU A 185 -9.19 -10.37 13.39
N ILE A 186 -10.22 -10.20 14.22
CA ILE A 186 -10.20 -10.42 15.66
C ILE A 186 -11.00 -11.68 15.98
N GLU A 187 -10.35 -12.60 16.70
CA GLU A 187 -10.94 -13.82 17.25
C GLU A 187 -10.66 -13.86 18.76
N ASP A 188 -11.38 -14.73 19.50
CA ASP A 188 -11.28 -14.79 20.97
C ASP A 188 -9.85 -15.10 21.47
N ASP A 189 -9.09 -15.88 20.70
CA ASP A 189 -7.76 -16.35 21.04
C ASP A 189 -6.62 -15.57 20.35
N GLY A 190 -6.93 -14.56 19.52
CA GLY A 190 -5.89 -13.77 18.86
C GLY A 190 -6.36 -12.98 17.64
N VAL A 191 -5.41 -12.57 16.81
CA VAL A 191 -5.67 -11.80 15.59
C VAL A 191 -5.01 -12.43 14.37
N TRP A 192 -5.64 -12.28 13.21
CA TRP A 192 -5.02 -12.55 11.91
C TRP A 192 -4.62 -11.23 11.26
N VAL A 193 -3.41 -11.19 10.71
CA VAL A 193 -2.93 -10.05 9.91
C VAL A 193 -3.22 -10.37 8.45
N GLU A 194 -4.14 -9.61 7.86
CA GLU A 194 -4.67 -9.90 6.52
C GLU A 194 -4.38 -8.74 5.56
N ASP A 195 -4.19 -9.09 4.29
CA ASP A 195 -3.89 -8.16 3.21
C ASP A 195 -4.64 -8.56 1.93
N TYR A 196 -5.08 -7.56 1.15
CA TYR A 196 -5.79 -7.78 -0.11
C TYR A 196 -4.90 -7.50 -1.31
N LYS A 197 -4.92 -8.44 -2.27
CA LYS A 197 -4.17 -8.32 -3.53
C LYS A 197 -5.05 -8.53 -4.74
N THR A 198 -4.82 -7.69 -5.75
CA THR A 198 -5.43 -7.76 -7.09
C THR A 198 -4.38 -7.97 -8.19
N SER A 199 -3.14 -8.27 -7.80
CA SER A 199 -2.06 -8.50 -8.77
C SER A 199 -2.43 -9.68 -9.67
N LYS A 200 -1.91 -9.67 -10.90
CA LYS A 200 -2.23 -10.72 -11.88
C LYS A 200 -1.84 -12.12 -11.38
N ASP A 201 -0.74 -12.21 -10.65
CA ASP A 201 -0.16 -13.46 -10.17
C ASP A 201 0.69 -13.19 -8.93
N VAL A 202 0.22 -13.63 -7.76
CA VAL A 202 0.98 -13.55 -6.51
C VAL A 202 2.16 -14.54 -6.48
N GLN A 203 2.17 -15.54 -7.38
CA GLN A 203 3.29 -16.47 -7.56
C GLN A 203 4.34 -15.96 -8.56
N LYS A 204 4.17 -14.73 -9.08
CA LYS A 204 5.18 -14.10 -9.94
C LYS A 204 6.54 -14.14 -9.25
N SER A 205 7.54 -14.67 -9.96
CA SER A 205 8.89 -14.79 -9.45
C SER A 205 9.44 -13.44 -8.99
N GLU A 206 9.97 -13.43 -7.78
CA GLU A 206 10.70 -12.32 -7.18
C GLU A 206 11.85 -12.92 -6.36
N THR A 207 13.07 -12.38 -6.53
CA THR A 207 14.22 -12.92 -5.80
C THR A 207 14.16 -12.41 -4.36
N ILE A 208 14.08 -13.33 -3.40
CA ILE A 208 14.20 -13.03 -1.97
C ILE A 208 15.67 -13.15 -1.57
N LEU A 209 16.16 -12.13 -0.87
CA LEU A 209 17.54 -12.01 -0.42
C LEU A 209 17.71 -12.54 1.01
N GLU A 210 18.96 -12.80 1.39
CA GLU A 210 19.32 -13.06 2.77
C GLU A 210 18.87 -11.90 3.69
N PRO A 211 18.43 -12.17 4.94
CA PRO A 211 18.45 -13.46 5.62
C PRO A 211 17.18 -14.31 5.42
N PHE A 212 16.28 -13.90 4.53
CA PHE A 212 14.96 -14.54 4.35
C PHE A 212 14.89 -15.48 3.15
N LYS A 213 16.00 -15.62 2.43
CA LYS A 213 16.14 -16.58 1.35
C LYS A 213 15.79 -17.98 1.87
N ASP A 214 14.99 -18.70 1.09
CA ASP A 214 14.50 -20.05 1.39
C ASP A 214 13.58 -20.19 2.62
N LEU A 215 13.36 -19.12 3.41
CA LEU A 215 12.35 -19.07 4.48
C LEU A 215 10.96 -18.71 3.94
N VAL A 216 10.92 -18.00 2.81
CA VAL A 216 9.71 -17.69 2.05
C VAL A 216 9.91 -18.05 0.58
N PRO A 217 8.83 -18.31 -0.18
CA PRO A 217 8.94 -18.56 -1.60
C PRO A 217 9.58 -17.37 -2.33
N ASN A 218 10.38 -17.65 -3.36
CA ASN A 218 10.92 -16.64 -4.28
C ASN A 218 9.84 -16.11 -5.24
N THR A 219 8.80 -15.54 -4.66
CA THR A 219 7.61 -15.01 -5.34
C THR A 219 7.12 -13.75 -4.65
N GLN A 220 6.25 -13.01 -5.33
CA GLN A 220 5.61 -11.83 -4.77
C GLN A 220 4.87 -12.13 -3.45
N LEU A 221 4.28 -13.32 -3.33
CA LEU A 221 3.66 -13.81 -2.11
C LEU A 221 4.66 -13.92 -0.95
N GLY A 222 5.91 -14.32 -1.21
CA GLY A 222 6.97 -14.33 -0.20
C GLY A 222 7.28 -12.94 0.36
N THR A 223 7.33 -11.92 -0.51
CA THR A 223 7.47 -10.52 -0.12
C THR A 223 6.32 -10.05 0.78
N TYR A 224 5.08 -10.46 0.46
CA TYR A 224 3.93 -10.15 1.30
C TYR A 224 4.02 -10.80 2.68
N TRP A 225 4.53 -12.03 2.79
CA TRP A 225 4.73 -12.65 4.10
C TRP A 225 5.74 -11.90 4.98
N LEU A 226 6.79 -11.33 4.39
CA LEU A 226 7.74 -10.49 5.12
C LEU A 226 7.08 -9.20 5.61
N GLN A 227 6.27 -8.55 4.76
CA GLN A 227 5.51 -7.36 5.14
C GLN A 227 4.52 -7.65 6.28
N LEU A 228 3.72 -8.71 6.19
CA LEU A 228 2.73 -9.02 7.22
C LEU A 228 3.38 -9.48 8.54
N SER A 229 4.49 -10.23 8.46
CA SER A 229 5.28 -10.59 9.64
C SER A 229 5.86 -9.36 10.35
N PHE A 230 6.19 -8.30 9.60
CA PHE A 230 6.64 -7.03 10.17
C PHE A 230 5.55 -6.38 11.02
N TYR A 231 4.31 -6.40 10.56
CA TYR A 231 3.17 -5.94 11.36
C TYR A 231 2.89 -6.85 12.55
N SER A 232 3.06 -8.17 12.41
CA SER A 232 2.96 -9.11 13.53
C SER A 232 3.97 -8.78 14.64
N ARG A 233 5.22 -8.44 14.28
CA ARG A 233 6.24 -8.00 15.23
C ARG A 233 5.79 -6.77 16.02
N ILE A 234 5.18 -5.78 15.37
CA ILE A 234 4.64 -4.58 16.04
C ILE A 234 3.52 -4.96 17.01
N LEU A 235 2.58 -5.80 16.57
CA LEU A 235 1.45 -6.26 17.38
C LEU A 235 1.91 -7.06 18.62
N ASN A 236 2.90 -7.94 18.47
CA ASN A 236 3.47 -8.75 19.54
C ASN A 236 4.11 -7.88 20.64
N VAL A 237 4.77 -6.77 20.29
CA VAL A 237 5.34 -5.82 21.25
C VAL A 237 4.26 -5.21 22.15
N HIS A 238 3.04 -5.09 21.64
CA HIS A 238 1.88 -4.61 22.37
C HIS A 238 1.03 -5.74 22.99
N GLY A 239 1.59 -6.94 23.10
CA GLY A 239 0.98 -8.08 23.78
C GLY A 239 -0.19 -8.71 23.03
N LYS A 240 -0.32 -8.47 21.71
CA LYS A 240 -1.34 -9.13 20.89
C LYS A 240 -0.84 -10.51 20.46
N ASN A 241 -1.71 -11.53 20.55
CA ASN A 241 -1.42 -12.86 20.02
C ASN A 241 -1.74 -12.90 18.53
N VAL A 242 -0.73 -12.96 17.67
CA VAL A 242 -0.93 -13.08 16.22
C VAL A 242 -0.97 -14.55 15.83
N LYS A 243 -2.12 -15.01 15.32
CA LYS A 243 -2.37 -16.41 14.97
C LYS A 243 -1.65 -16.82 13.68
N GLY A 244 -1.57 -15.89 12.73
CA GLY A 244 -0.98 -16.12 11.42
C GLY A 244 -1.25 -14.95 10.48
N LEU A 245 -0.86 -15.18 9.22
CA LEU A 245 -0.93 -14.22 8.14
C LEU A 245 -1.89 -14.73 7.07
N ARG A 246 -2.65 -13.83 6.44
CA ARG A 246 -3.47 -14.14 5.28
C ARG A 246 -3.27 -13.14 4.16
N VAL A 247 -3.18 -13.64 2.94
CA VAL A 247 -3.30 -12.83 1.73
C VAL A 247 -4.55 -13.29 0.99
N HIS A 248 -5.50 -12.37 0.81
CA HIS A 248 -6.68 -12.58 0.00
C HIS A 248 -6.40 -12.06 -1.42
N HIS A 249 -6.29 -12.97 -2.38
CA HIS A 249 -5.99 -12.66 -3.77
C HIS A 249 -7.26 -12.73 -4.62
N TRP A 250 -7.65 -11.62 -5.23
CA TRP A 250 -8.68 -11.61 -6.26
C TRP A 250 -8.10 -12.08 -7.60
N THR A 251 -8.50 -13.27 -8.06
CA THR A 251 -8.01 -13.90 -9.29
C THR A 251 -8.63 -13.34 -10.58
N GLY A 252 -9.48 -12.32 -10.47
CA GLY A 252 -10.36 -11.87 -11.56
C GLY A 252 -11.69 -12.64 -11.62
N LYS A 253 -11.85 -13.70 -10.84
CA LYS A 253 -13.08 -14.52 -10.78
C LYS A 253 -13.56 -14.79 -9.36
N ALA A 254 -12.64 -15.09 -8.46
CA ALA A 254 -12.93 -15.44 -7.08
C ALA A 254 -11.80 -14.97 -6.16
N TRP A 255 -12.11 -14.86 -4.87
CA TRP A 255 -11.11 -14.67 -3.82
C TRP A 255 -10.46 -16.00 -3.46
N GLU A 256 -9.14 -16.05 -3.55
CA GLU A 256 -8.32 -17.12 -3.01
C GLU A 256 -7.65 -16.63 -1.73
N THR A 257 -7.61 -17.44 -0.69
CA THR A 257 -6.92 -17.10 0.57
C THR A 257 -5.69 -17.97 0.70
N HIS A 258 -4.54 -17.32 0.82
CA HIS A 258 -3.29 -17.97 1.18
C HIS A 258 -3.03 -17.71 2.65
N GLU A 259 -2.63 -18.74 3.39
CA GLU A 259 -2.28 -18.63 4.81
C GLU A 259 -0.79 -18.93 5.00
N HIS A 260 -0.17 -18.27 5.97
CA HIS A 260 1.22 -18.52 6.33
C HIS A 260 1.43 -18.28 7.84
N PRO A 261 2.27 -19.08 8.51
CA PRO A 261 2.72 -18.75 9.87
C PRO A 261 3.50 -17.44 9.89
N VAL A 262 3.60 -16.78 11.05
CA VAL A 262 4.46 -15.60 11.19
C VAL A 262 5.93 -15.99 10.99
N ILE A 263 6.67 -15.21 10.22
CA ILE A 263 8.10 -15.41 10.01
C ILE A 263 8.87 -14.67 11.10
N ASP A 264 9.87 -15.33 11.66
CA ASP A 264 10.79 -14.67 12.58
C ASP A 264 11.69 -13.69 11.83
N LEU A 265 11.52 -12.40 12.12
CA LEU A 265 12.28 -11.31 11.52
C LEU A 265 13.51 -10.92 12.34
N ASP A 266 13.84 -11.60 13.44
CA ASP A 266 14.97 -11.22 14.30
C ASP A 266 16.29 -11.19 13.54
N ALA A 267 16.49 -12.06 12.54
CA ALA A 267 17.67 -12.04 11.69
C ALA A 267 17.89 -10.69 10.97
N ALA A 268 16.84 -9.92 10.68
CA ALA A 268 16.92 -8.60 10.07
C ALA A 268 17.26 -7.47 11.07
N PHE A 269 17.10 -7.74 12.38
CA PHE A 269 17.25 -6.74 13.44
C PHE A 269 18.31 -7.12 14.49
N LYS A 270 19.12 -8.15 14.23
CA LYS A 270 20.33 -8.42 15.02
C LYS A 270 21.26 -7.21 14.86
N GLU A 271 21.39 -6.44 15.93
CA GLU A 271 22.31 -5.30 16.04
C GLU A 271 23.75 -5.78 15.72
N ASN A 272 24.46 -4.98 14.92
CA ASN A 272 25.89 -4.77 15.14
C ASN A 272 26.05 -3.72 16.23
#